data_AF-A0A2A4ZBJ2-F1
#
_entry.id   AF-A0A2A4ZBJ2-F1
#
_cell.length_a   1.000
_cell.length_b   1.000
_cell.length_c   1.000
_cell.angle_alpha   90.00
_cell.angle_beta   90.00
_cell.angle_gamma   90.00
#
_symmetry.space_group_name_H-M   'P 1'
#
loop_
_entity.id
_entity.type
_entity.pdbx_description
1 polymer ?
#
loop_
_entity_poly.entity_id
_entity_poly.type
_entity_poly.pdbx_seq_one_letter_code
_entity_poly.pdbx_strand_id
1 'polypeptide(L)'
;MAKDIRFEGAYTGNKPDAKPENYDNRAIPLDYFVDVIAERIEEHNSRQGRLSPTARGRSFDETFAESYASAPIRKATEGQRRLWLMGQATGKLNKDNGQLQLFKNFYHSEWMSELAGKKVIARFNPEDLYSGVHIETFDGSYLGFAECRQKVGFFDLIGAKEEARRKRRIAKAQKELLEAHRPLSTQQIVAGMDARTAELSERVQAKVVSPVFSKDPVSVPRHQVTSDPAVVEARKAFEARVEQRQKSDPKPKAVGRFQPASTPRERFQDAKDIIAKSEAGKRIGSGEADWLRSYIELPEYRGFHKVEQFAKRDDAG
;
A
#
# COMPACT_ATOMS: atom_id res chain seq x y z
N MET A 1 2.89 12.23 42.30
CA MET A 1 2.68 11.73 40.93
C MET A 1 3.89 12.01 40.05
N ALA A 2 4.12 13.24 39.57
CA ALA A 2 5.24 13.51 38.65
C ALA A 2 6.66 13.33 39.26
N LYS A 3 6.79 13.44 40.58
CA LYS A 3 8.05 13.22 41.33
C LYS A 3 8.15 11.82 41.97
N ASP A 4 7.45 10.84 41.43
CA ASP A 4 7.62 9.46 41.88
C ASP A 4 9.09 9.05 41.66
N ILE A 5 9.70 8.40 42.65
CA ILE A 5 11.09 7.91 42.57
C ILE A 5 11.25 6.96 41.38
N ARG A 6 10.20 6.21 41.04
CA ARG A 6 10.17 5.34 39.85
C ARG A 6 10.34 6.10 38.53
N PHE A 7 10.12 7.41 38.53
CA PHE A 7 10.29 8.29 37.37
C PHE A 7 11.61 9.06 37.35
N GLU A 8 12.55 8.70 38.23
CA GLU A 8 13.89 9.28 38.25
C GLU A 8 14.61 9.10 36.90
N GLY A 9 15.23 10.17 36.41
CA GLY A 9 15.87 10.23 35.09
C GLY A 9 14.93 10.50 33.91
N ALA A 10 13.61 10.41 34.12
CA ALA A 10 12.59 10.74 33.11
C ALA A 10 11.83 12.04 33.42
N TYR A 11 11.83 12.48 34.68
CA TYR A 11 11.22 13.74 35.07
C TYR A 11 11.97 14.94 34.47
N THR A 12 11.23 15.82 33.78
CA THR A 12 11.83 16.93 33.02
C THR A 12 11.93 18.25 33.77
N GLY A 13 11.42 18.30 35.01
CA GLY A 13 11.34 19.54 35.80
C GLY A 13 9.95 20.16 35.79
N ASN A 14 9.73 21.15 36.66
CA ASN A 14 8.46 21.88 36.77
C ASN A 14 8.43 23.17 35.93
N LYS A 15 9.59 23.59 35.40
CA LYS A 15 9.75 24.77 34.54
C LYS A 15 10.80 24.48 33.46
N PRO A 16 10.74 25.15 32.29
CA PRO A 16 11.70 24.95 31.20
C PRO A 16 13.17 25.15 31.62
N ASP A 17 13.43 26.12 32.49
CA ASP A 17 14.78 26.48 32.97
C ASP A 17 15.20 25.72 34.23
N ALA A 18 14.28 24.96 34.84
CA ALA A 18 14.52 24.19 36.07
C ALA A 18 14.62 22.69 35.75
N LYS A 19 15.56 22.34 34.86
CA LYS A 19 15.81 20.96 34.47
C LYS A 19 16.56 20.23 35.59
N PRO A 20 16.10 19.04 36.02
CA PRO A 20 16.84 18.19 36.93
C PRO A 20 18.20 17.80 36.34
N GLU A 21 19.20 17.54 37.19
CA GLU A 21 20.54 17.15 36.74
C GLU A 21 20.53 15.84 35.92
N ASN A 22 19.54 14.97 36.15
CA ASN A 22 19.34 13.72 35.44
C ASN A 22 18.36 13.83 34.25
N TYR A 23 18.13 15.03 33.72
CA TYR A 23 17.28 15.28 32.56
C TYR A 23 17.74 14.49 31.32
N ASP A 24 16.79 13.87 30.62
CA ASP A 24 17.00 13.08 29.39
C ASP A 24 17.91 11.85 29.54
N ASN A 25 18.13 11.40 30.78
CA ASN A 25 18.96 10.23 31.05
C ASN A 25 18.20 8.91 30.81
N ARG A 26 16.86 8.94 30.86
CA ARG A 26 16.02 7.75 30.73
C ARG A 26 14.63 8.06 30.17
N ALA A 27 14.19 7.27 29.19
CA ALA A 27 12.78 7.19 28.81
C ALA A 27 12.12 5.99 29.48
N ILE A 28 10.90 6.18 30.00
CA ILE A 28 10.15 5.12 30.68
C ILE A 28 9.15 4.51 29.71
N PRO A 29 9.05 3.16 29.65
CA PRO A 29 8.03 2.50 28.85
C PRO A 29 6.62 2.99 29.21
N LEU A 30 5.77 3.23 28.19
CA LEU A 30 4.44 3.80 28.38
C LEU A 30 3.57 2.96 29.33
N ASP A 31 3.54 1.64 29.15
CA ASP A 31 2.71 0.75 29.95
C ASP A 31 3.08 0.84 31.44
N TYR A 32 4.39 0.82 31.74
CA TYR A 32 4.88 0.99 33.10
C TYR A 32 4.54 2.36 33.69
N PHE A 33 4.59 3.43 32.87
CA PHE A 33 4.17 4.76 33.31
C PHE A 33 2.67 4.78 33.67
N VAL A 34 1.82 4.16 32.86
CA VAL A 34 0.37 4.07 33.09
C VAL A 34 0.07 3.33 34.39
N ASP A 35 0.72 2.19 34.64
CA ASP A 35 0.55 1.40 35.86
C ASP A 35 0.91 2.20 37.11
N VAL A 36 2.07 2.86 37.10
CA VAL A 36 2.52 3.70 38.23
C VAL A 36 1.58 4.87 38.47
N ILE A 37 1.06 5.51 37.41
CA ILE A 37 0.09 6.61 37.56
C ILE A 37 -1.22 6.11 38.14
N ALA A 38 -1.73 4.95 37.70
CA ALA A 38 -2.95 4.35 38.23
C ALA A 38 -2.85 4.12 39.74
N GLU A 39 -1.75 3.49 40.19
CA GLU A 39 -1.47 3.29 41.62
C GLU A 39 -1.44 4.62 42.39
N ARG A 40 -0.77 5.65 41.85
CA ARG A 40 -0.70 6.95 42.53
C ARG A 40 -2.04 7.67 42.58
N ILE A 41 -2.92 7.46 41.62
CA ILE A 41 -4.28 8.02 41.65
C ILE A 41 -5.08 7.36 42.78
N GLU A 42 -4.98 6.05 42.92
CA GLU A 42 -5.62 5.31 44.00
C GLU A 42 -5.09 5.72 45.38
N GLU A 43 -3.76 5.80 45.55
CA GLU A 43 -3.13 6.30 46.78
C GLU A 43 -3.57 7.75 47.09
N HIS A 44 -3.67 8.60 46.06
CA HIS A 44 -4.14 9.96 46.25
C HIS A 44 -5.58 10.00 46.72
N ASN A 45 -6.47 9.21 46.12
CA ASN A 45 -7.89 9.26 46.47
C ASN A 45 -8.17 8.65 47.85
N SER A 46 -7.43 7.59 48.22
CA SER A 46 -7.56 6.89 49.51
C SER A 46 -6.87 7.60 50.68
N ARG A 47 -5.97 8.56 50.43
CA ARG A 47 -5.28 9.31 51.48
C ARG A 47 -6.23 10.05 52.41
N GLN A 48 -6.19 9.65 53.68
CA GLN A 48 -6.93 10.23 54.80
C GLN A 48 -6.39 11.62 55.23
N GLY A 49 -7.13 12.30 56.10
CA GLY A 49 -6.73 13.57 56.69
C GLY A 49 -6.89 14.76 55.75
N ARG A 50 -7.81 14.72 54.78
CA ARG A 50 -8.00 15.82 53.83
C ARG A 50 -8.64 17.03 54.51
N LEU A 51 -7.97 18.17 54.39
CA LEU A 51 -8.42 19.44 54.98
C LEU A 51 -9.49 20.17 54.13
N SER A 52 -9.99 19.56 53.05
CA SER A 52 -11.02 20.21 52.24
C SER A 52 -12.35 20.29 53.01
N PRO A 53 -13.16 21.34 52.81
CA PRO A 53 -14.43 21.53 53.53
C PRO A 53 -15.41 20.36 53.39
N THR A 54 -15.37 19.67 52.26
CA THR A 54 -16.24 18.52 51.96
C THR A 54 -15.72 17.22 52.58
N ALA A 55 -14.40 17.02 52.61
CA ALA A 55 -13.81 15.79 53.12
C ALA A 55 -13.70 15.76 54.65
N ARG A 56 -13.45 16.91 55.30
CA ARG A 56 -13.43 17.07 56.76
C ARG A 56 -12.58 16.02 57.49
N GLY A 57 -11.38 15.77 57.00
CA GLY A 57 -10.45 14.78 57.56
C GLY A 57 -10.57 13.38 56.95
N ARG A 58 -11.58 13.10 56.14
CA ARG A 58 -11.73 11.82 55.40
C ARG A 58 -10.95 11.82 54.09
N SER A 59 -10.86 10.66 53.46
CA SER A 59 -10.32 10.52 52.10
C SER A 59 -11.29 11.02 51.03
N PHE A 60 -10.81 11.18 49.79
CA PHE A 60 -11.70 11.51 48.67
C PHE A 60 -12.59 10.34 48.30
N ASP A 61 -12.11 9.10 48.43
CA ASP A 61 -12.90 7.90 48.18
C ASP A 61 -14.11 7.80 49.12
N GLU A 62 -13.90 8.00 50.42
CA GLU A 62 -14.98 7.98 51.41
C GLU A 62 -16.00 9.09 51.16
N THR A 63 -15.51 10.30 50.88
CA THR A 63 -16.35 11.47 50.62
C THR A 63 -17.16 11.28 49.33
N PHE A 64 -16.53 10.74 48.28
CA PHE A 64 -17.18 10.46 47.02
C PHE A 64 -18.21 9.34 47.16
N ALA A 65 -17.87 8.23 47.81
CA ALA A 65 -18.76 7.09 48.02
C ALA A 65 -20.05 7.49 48.76
N GLU A 66 -19.93 8.29 49.84
CA GLU A 66 -21.08 8.82 50.57
C GLU A 66 -21.97 9.68 49.66
N SER A 67 -21.36 10.64 48.95
CA SER A 67 -22.11 11.52 48.05
C SER A 67 -22.79 10.76 46.91
N TYR A 68 -22.09 9.79 46.32
CA TYR A 68 -22.54 8.98 45.20
C TYR A 68 -23.71 8.07 45.59
N ALA A 69 -23.72 7.53 46.82
CA ALA A 69 -24.81 6.70 47.32
C ALA A 69 -26.15 7.46 47.45
N SER A 70 -26.08 8.75 47.78
CA SER A 70 -27.27 9.61 47.95
C SER A 70 -27.72 10.31 46.66
N ALA A 71 -26.85 10.40 45.66
CA ALA A 71 -27.08 11.23 44.48
C ALA A 71 -28.09 10.59 43.51
N PRO A 72 -29.08 11.34 42.99
CA PRO A 72 -30.04 10.85 41.99
C PRO A 72 -29.37 10.77 40.60
N ILE A 73 -28.53 9.76 40.38
CA ILE A 73 -27.74 9.60 39.17
C ILE A 73 -28.54 8.84 38.10
N ARG A 74 -28.77 9.47 36.95
CA ARG A 74 -29.28 8.79 35.75
C ARG A 74 -28.12 8.22 34.95
N LYS A 75 -28.14 6.92 34.69
CA LYS A 75 -27.16 6.28 33.82
C LYS A 75 -27.41 6.65 32.37
N ALA A 76 -26.33 6.93 31.64
CA ALA A 76 -26.41 7.20 30.22
C ALA A 76 -26.98 5.98 29.48
N THR A 77 -27.93 6.23 28.57
CA THR A 77 -28.50 5.15 27.75
C THR A 77 -27.44 4.62 26.79
N GLU A 78 -27.67 3.43 26.24
CA GLU A 78 -26.74 2.87 25.24
C GLU A 78 -26.60 3.77 24.01
N GLY A 79 -27.70 4.38 23.55
CA GLY A 79 -27.68 5.36 22.46
C GLY A 79 -26.81 6.58 22.78
N GLN A 80 -26.89 7.11 24.00
CA GLN A 80 -26.03 8.23 24.44
C GLN A 80 -24.55 7.82 24.52
N ARG A 81 -24.25 6.62 25.02
CA ARG A 81 -22.87 6.12 25.08
C ARG A 81 -22.23 5.97 23.69
N ARG A 82 -23.01 5.58 22.68
CA ARG A 82 -22.54 5.49 21.28
C ARG A 82 -22.12 6.84 20.69
N LEU A 83 -22.74 7.95 21.13
CA LEU A 83 -22.35 9.29 20.69
C LEU A 83 -20.94 9.68 21.16
N TRP A 84 -20.48 9.12 22.28
CA TRP A 84 -19.15 9.37 22.83
C TRP A 84 -18.06 8.49 22.22
N LEU A 85 -18.41 7.54 21.33
CA LEU A 85 -17.42 6.86 20.51
C LEU A 85 -16.74 7.89 19.62
N MET A 86 -15.44 8.10 19.89
CA MET A 86 -14.64 9.18 19.30
C MET A 86 -14.39 9.00 17.79
N GLY A 87 -14.44 7.76 17.29
CA GLY A 87 -14.20 7.45 15.89
C GLY A 87 -15.49 7.46 15.07
N GLN A 88 -15.55 8.30 14.05
CA GLN A 88 -16.60 8.26 13.02
C GLN A 88 -15.94 8.08 11.65
N ALA A 89 -16.44 7.12 10.86
CA ALA A 89 -16.04 6.94 9.47
C ALA A 89 -17.27 6.69 8.60
N THR A 90 -17.27 7.28 7.41
CA THR A 90 -18.25 6.92 6.39
C THR A 90 -17.75 5.69 5.63
N GLY A 91 -18.65 4.78 5.33
CA GLY A 91 -18.35 3.55 4.61
C GLY A 91 -19.47 3.19 3.66
N LYS A 92 -19.16 2.33 2.69
CA LYS A 92 -20.16 1.76 1.79
C LYS A 92 -20.24 0.27 2.09
N LEU A 93 -21.45 -0.22 2.33
CA LEU A 93 -21.69 -1.65 2.47
C LEU A 93 -21.43 -2.33 1.13
N ASN A 94 -20.82 -3.51 1.19
CA ASN A 94 -20.62 -4.34 0.00
C ASN A 94 -21.98 -4.66 -0.65
N LYS A 95 -22.01 -4.75 -1.98
CA LYS A 95 -23.22 -5.02 -2.76
C LYS A 95 -23.71 -6.45 -2.64
N ASP A 96 -22.80 -7.40 -2.43
CA ASP A 96 -23.14 -8.82 -2.49
C ASP A 96 -23.55 -9.37 -1.12
N ASN A 97 -22.82 -8.97 -0.06
CA ASN A 97 -22.98 -9.54 1.29
C ASN A 97 -23.21 -8.49 2.38
N GLY A 98 -23.37 -7.21 2.03
CA GLY A 98 -23.59 -6.14 3.00
C GLY A 98 -22.43 -5.84 3.95
N GLN A 99 -21.28 -6.49 3.83
CA GLN A 99 -20.13 -6.32 4.74
C GLN A 99 -19.53 -4.92 4.63
N LEU A 100 -19.12 -4.36 5.76
CA LEU A 100 -18.45 -3.07 5.85
C LEU A 100 -16.95 -3.27 6.05
N GLN A 101 -16.13 -2.66 5.21
CA GLN A 101 -14.67 -2.65 5.37
C GLN A 101 -14.20 -1.31 5.93
N LEU A 102 -13.56 -1.32 7.09
CA LEU A 102 -12.95 -0.14 7.72
C LEU A 102 -11.58 -0.49 8.28
N PHE A 103 -10.57 0.34 8.03
CA PHE A 103 -9.18 0.11 8.48
C PHE A 103 -8.64 -1.31 8.18
N LYS A 104 -9.07 -1.88 7.05
CA LYS A 104 -8.81 -3.25 6.60
C LYS A 104 -9.42 -4.36 7.47
N ASN A 105 -10.17 -4.01 8.50
CA ASN A 105 -11.04 -4.94 9.20
C ASN A 105 -12.37 -5.05 8.47
N PHE A 106 -13.03 -6.19 8.64
CA PHE A 106 -14.34 -6.40 8.07
C PHE A 106 -15.39 -6.63 9.14
N TYR A 107 -16.46 -5.85 9.05
CA TYR A 107 -17.57 -5.82 9.97
C TYR A 107 -18.83 -6.31 9.27
N HIS A 108 -19.58 -7.19 9.94
CA HIS A 108 -20.79 -7.75 9.38
C HIS A 108 -21.78 -8.11 10.48
N SER A 109 -23.06 -8.02 10.14
CA SER A 109 -24.20 -8.50 10.91
C SER A 109 -25.27 -8.92 9.92
N GLU A 110 -26.16 -9.82 10.34
CA GLU A 110 -27.18 -10.44 9.48
C GLU A 110 -28.06 -9.41 8.76
N TRP A 111 -28.50 -8.37 9.49
CA TRP A 111 -29.33 -7.28 8.96
C TRP A 111 -28.63 -6.42 7.89
N MET A 112 -27.29 -6.45 7.80
CA MET A 112 -26.55 -5.60 6.86
C MET A 112 -26.73 -6.02 5.41
N SER A 113 -27.07 -7.30 5.16
CA SER A 113 -27.30 -7.84 3.82
C SER A 113 -28.50 -7.17 3.13
N GLU A 114 -29.53 -6.78 3.88
CA GLU A 114 -30.71 -6.07 3.35
C GLU A 114 -30.38 -4.63 2.90
N LEU A 115 -29.29 -4.07 3.42
CA LEU A 115 -28.84 -2.71 3.13
C LEU A 115 -27.61 -2.70 2.22
N ALA A 116 -27.35 -3.81 1.52
CA ALA A 116 -26.21 -3.97 0.64
C ALA A 116 -26.07 -2.82 -0.37
N GLY A 117 -24.84 -2.35 -0.57
CA GLY A 117 -24.52 -1.25 -1.48
C GLY A 117 -24.86 0.16 -0.97
N LYS A 118 -25.56 0.33 0.16
CA LYS A 118 -25.86 1.65 0.74
C LYS A 118 -24.63 2.27 1.42
N LYS A 119 -24.59 3.60 1.47
CA LYS A 119 -23.59 4.34 2.26
C LYS A 119 -24.12 4.48 3.69
N VAL A 120 -23.24 4.27 4.65
CA VAL A 120 -23.54 4.32 6.08
C VAL A 120 -22.47 5.08 6.84
N ILE A 121 -22.80 5.51 8.05
CA ILE A 121 -21.88 6.08 9.02
C ILE A 121 -21.60 5.01 10.07
N ALA A 122 -20.32 4.75 10.35
CA ALA A 122 -19.91 3.84 11.40
C ALA A 122 -19.22 4.60 12.53
N ARG A 123 -19.70 4.39 13.75
CA ARG A 123 -19.09 4.84 15.00
C ARG A 123 -18.35 3.69 15.66
N PHE A 124 -17.14 3.95 16.14
CA PHE A 124 -16.24 2.92 16.66
C PHE A 124 -15.27 3.50 17.71
N ASN A 125 -14.69 2.61 18.52
CA ASN A 125 -13.63 2.99 19.45
C ASN A 125 -12.28 3.08 18.71
N PRO A 126 -11.62 4.25 18.66
CA PRO A 126 -10.35 4.38 17.95
C PRO A 126 -9.18 3.61 18.57
N GLU A 127 -9.27 3.25 19.85
CA GLU A 127 -8.26 2.47 20.58
C GLU A 127 -8.47 0.96 20.44
N ASP A 128 -9.69 0.52 20.09
CA ASP A 128 -10.03 -0.88 19.87
C ASP A 128 -11.01 -1.01 18.70
N LEU A 129 -10.47 -1.25 17.51
CA LEU A 129 -11.24 -1.49 16.30
C LEU A 129 -11.86 -2.90 16.26
N TYR A 130 -11.45 -3.80 17.15
CA TYR A 130 -11.96 -5.17 17.19
C TYR A 130 -13.25 -5.31 18.01
N SER A 131 -13.57 -4.32 18.85
CA SER A 131 -14.82 -4.27 19.62
C SER A 131 -16.09 -4.24 18.76
N GLY A 132 -15.96 -3.98 17.45
CA GLY A 132 -17.08 -3.83 16.51
C GLY A 132 -17.48 -2.38 16.28
N VAL A 133 -18.46 -2.18 15.41
CA VAL A 133 -18.93 -0.85 15.01
C VAL A 133 -20.44 -0.70 15.16
N HIS A 134 -20.86 0.52 15.52
CA HIS A 134 -22.26 0.92 15.52
C HIS A 134 -22.56 1.67 14.22
N ILE A 135 -23.56 1.22 13.48
CA ILE A 135 -23.87 1.73 12.16
C ILE A 135 -25.14 2.58 12.21
N GLU A 136 -25.05 3.76 11.59
CA GLU A 136 -26.09 4.77 11.50
C GLU A 136 -26.31 5.15 10.03
N THR A 137 -27.50 5.62 9.69
CA THR A 137 -27.77 6.29 8.42
C THR A 137 -27.12 7.68 8.40
N PHE A 138 -27.07 8.31 7.22
CA PHE A 138 -26.64 9.70 7.10
C PHE A 138 -27.59 10.68 7.79
N ASP A 139 -28.85 10.29 7.95
CA ASP A 139 -29.87 11.05 8.67
C ASP A 139 -29.72 10.92 10.19
N GLY A 140 -28.75 10.12 10.67
CA GLY A 140 -28.49 9.89 12.09
C GLY A 140 -29.33 8.78 12.73
N SER A 141 -30.14 8.06 11.96
CA SER A 141 -30.94 6.94 12.47
C SER A 141 -30.05 5.73 12.73
N TYR A 142 -30.15 5.15 13.91
CA TYR A 142 -29.40 3.94 14.27
C TYR A 142 -29.94 2.72 13.52
N LEU A 143 -29.04 2.00 12.85
CA LEU A 143 -29.37 0.76 12.13
C LEU A 143 -29.09 -0.47 12.98
N GLY A 144 -27.91 -0.55 13.58
CA GLY A 144 -27.53 -1.71 14.36
C GLY A 144 -26.04 -1.79 14.69
N PHE A 145 -25.69 -2.81 15.47
CA PHE A 145 -24.31 -3.16 15.77
C PHE A 145 -23.79 -4.18 14.75
N ALA A 146 -22.51 -4.08 14.40
CA ALA A 146 -21.81 -5.00 13.52
C ALA A 146 -20.50 -5.46 14.17
N GLU A 147 -20.39 -6.76 14.38
CA GLU A 147 -19.19 -7.39 14.93
C GLU A 147 -18.03 -7.36 13.93
N CYS A 148 -16.80 -7.30 14.44
CA CYS A 148 -15.61 -7.46 13.62
C CYS A 148 -15.39 -8.94 13.31
N ARG A 149 -15.87 -9.42 12.16
CA ARG A 149 -15.72 -10.82 11.74
C ARG A 149 -14.30 -11.17 11.33
N GLN A 150 -13.60 -10.23 10.70
CA GLN A 150 -12.23 -10.45 10.24
C GLN A 150 -11.31 -9.36 10.78
N LYS A 151 -10.56 -9.73 11.82
CA LYS A 151 -9.54 -8.93 12.51
C LYS A 151 -8.20 -8.94 11.76
N VAL A 152 -8.23 -8.69 10.45
CA VAL A 152 -7.05 -8.79 9.56
C VAL A 152 -6.34 -7.44 9.40
N GLY A 153 -7.02 -6.35 9.74
CA GLY A 153 -6.50 -5.00 9.71
C GLY A 153 -5.85 -4.58 11.01
N PHE A 154 -5.97 -3.29 11.30
CA PHE A 154 -5.34 -2.69 12.48
C PHE A 154 -6.19 -2.89 13.74
N PHE A 155 -5.53 -3.01 14.88
CA PHE A 155 -6.18 -3.00 16.19
C PHE A 155 -6.63 -1.58 16.56
N ASP A 156 -5.85 -0.56 16.20
CA ASP A 156 -6.06 0.83 16.60
C ASP A 156 -5.94 1.80 15.40
N LEU A 157 -6.41 3.04 15.57
CA LEU A 157 -6.26 4.08 14.55
C LEU A 157 -4.84 4.63 14.44
N ILE A 158 -4.06 4.62 15.54
CA ILE A 158 -2.72 5.21 15.54
C ILE A 158 -1.81 4.34 14.67
N GLY A 159 -1.78 3.03 14.92
CA GLY A 159 -1.07 2.07 14.07
C GLY A 159 -1.49 2.14 12.60
N ALA A 160 -2.79 2.28 12.32
CA ALA A 160 -3.28 2.46 10.95
C ALA A 160 -2.72 3.71 10.26
N LYS A 161 -2.66 4.84 10.97
CA LYS A 161 -2.14 6.12 10.46
C LYS A 161 -0.63 6.08 10.27
N GLU A 162 0.10 5.48 11.21
CA GLU A 162 1.56 5.37 11.14
C GLU A 162 2.00 4.51 9.97
N GLU A 163 1.36 3.37 9.74
CA GLU A 163 1.64 2.51 8.61
C GLU A 163 1.30 3.20 7.29
N ALA A 164 0.19 3.95 7.22
CA ALA A 164 -0.13 4.76 6.05
C ALA A 164 0.92 5.84 5.77
N ARG A 165 1.44 6.51 6.82
CA ARG A 165 2.54 7.49 6.70
C ARG A 165 3.82 6.80 6.22
N ARG A 166 4.17 5.65 6.79
CA ARG A 166 5.35 4.85 6.39
C ARG A 166 5.28 4.45 4.91
N LYS A 167 4.15 3.91 4.47
CA LYS A 167 3.94 3.54 3.05
C LYS A 167 4.02 4.74 2.11
N ARG A 168 3.46 5.88 2.48
CA ARG A 168 3.58 7.12 1.69
C ARG A 168 5.05 7.57 1.55
N ARG A 169 5.84 7.49 2.62
CA ARG A 169 7.28 7.79 2.58
C ARG A 169 8.02 6.84 1.63
N ILE A 170 7.74 5.53 1.72
CA ILE A 170 8.33 4.52 0.83
C ILE A 170 7.96 4.80 -0.63
N ALA A 171 6.69 5.02 -0.93
CA ALA A 171 6.23 5.31 -2.29
C ALA A 171 6.87 6.58 -2.87
N LYS A 172 7.06 7.62 -2.04
CA LYS A 172 7.76 8.84 -2.44
C LYS A 172 9.24 8.56 -2.78
N ALA A 173 9.96 7.86 -1.92
CA ALA A 173 11.35 7.49 -2.15
C ALA A 173 11.52 6.59 -3.39
N GLN A 174 10.58 5.66 -3.63
CA GLN A 174 10.57 4.84 -4.84
C GLN A 174 10.37 5.68 -6.10
N LYS A 175 9.51 6.71 -6.05
CA LYS A 175 9.30 7.63 -7.17
C LYS A 175 10.56 8.46 -7.44
N GLU A 176 11.22 8.97 -6.41
CA GLU A 176 12.48 9.71 -6.53
C GLU A 176 13.60 8.84 -7.12
N LEU A 177 13.71 7.59 -6.64
CA LEU A 177 14.66 6.62 -7.18
C LEU A 177 14.36 6.30 -8.65
N LEU A 178 13.08 6.12 -9.01
CA LEU A 178 12.67 5.93 -10.40
C LEU A 178 13.06 7.13 -11.27
N GLU A 179 12.87 8.36 -10.79
CA GLU A 179 13.24 9.59 -11.49
C GLU A 179 14.77 9.70 -11.67
N ALA A 180 15.57 9.32 -10.68
CA ALA A 180 17.02 9.28 -10.80
C ALA A 180 17.51 8.21 -11.80
N HIS A 181 16.81 7.08 -11.91
CA HIS A 181 17.13 6.03 -12.87
C HIS A 181 16.54 6.26 -14.28
N ARG A 182 15.73 7.31 -14.49
CA ARG A 182 15.20 7.58 -15.83
C ARG A 182 16.33 7.94 -16.78
N PRO A 183 16.37 7.35 -17.99
CA PRO A 183 17.30 7.81 -19.01
C PRO A 183 16.98 9.27 -19.35
N LEU A 184 18.03 10.03 -19.76
CA LEU A 184 17.89 11.39 -20.25
C LEU A 184 16.75 11.46 -21.27
N SER A 185 15.88 12.45 -21.13
CA SER A 185 14.78 12.61 -22.08
C SER A 185 15.35 12.91 -23.46
N THR A 186 14.63 12.54 -24.52
CA THR A 186 15.02 12.85 -25.90
C THR A 186 15.30 14.34 -26.10
N GLN A 187 14.55 15.22 -25.42
CA GLN A 187 14.78 16.67 -25.46
C GLN A 187 16.10 17.08 -24.78
N GLN A 188 16.47 16.45 -23.66
CA GLN A 188 17.75 16.70 -22.99
C GLN A 188 18.94 16.21 -23.82
N ILE A 189 18.77 15.10 -24.54
CA ILE A 189 19.77 14.58 -25.48
C ILE A 189 19.95 15.54 -26.65
N VAL A 190 18.84 16.01 -27.26
CA VAL A 190 18.86 16.99 -28.35
C VAL A 190 19.53 18.30 -27.91
N ALA A 191 19.12 18.86 -26.77
CA ALA A 191 19.74 20.08 -26.23
C ALA A 191 21.24 19.91 -25.95
N GLY A 192 21.67 18.73 -25.48
CA GLY A 192 23.09 18.41 -25.30
C GLY A 192 23.86 18.29 -26.62
N MET A 193 23.22 17.81 -27.69
CA MET A 193 23.81 17.79 -29.03
C MET A 193 23.96 19.19 -29.62
N ASP A 194 22.94 20.04 -29.46
CA ASP A 194 22.95 21.43 -29.94
C ASP A 194 24.04 22.25 -29.23
N ALA A 195 24.16 22.10 -27.90
CA ALA A 195 25.19 22.77 -27.11
C ALA A 195 26.62 22.36 -27.55
N ARG A 196 26.86 21.06 -27.79
CA ARG A 196 28.16 20.58 -28.31
C ARG A 196 28.46 21.11 -29.70
N THR A 197 27.44 21.26 -30.54
CA THR A 197 27.59 21.79 -31.91
C THR A 197 27.96 23.28 -31.90
N ALA A 198 27.42 24.05 -30.96
CA ALA A 198 27.81 25.44 -30.75
C ALA A 198 29.28 25.57 -30.31
N GLU A 199 29.73 24.76 -29.33
CA GLU A 199 31.13 24.76 -28.86
C GLU A 199 32.13 24.37 -29.96
N LEU A 200 31.76 23.42 -30.82
CA LEU A 200 32.58 23.03 -31.98
C LEU A 200 32.69 24.17 -33.01
N SER A 201 31.63 24.95 -33.20
CA SER A 201 31.61 26.07 -34.16
C SER A 201 32.52 27.22 -33.72
N GLU A 202 32.64 27.47 -32.40
CA GLU A 202 33.58 28.47 -31.87
C GLU A 202 35.04 28.06 -32.05
N ARG A 203 35.36 26.75 -32.01
CA ARG A 203 36.73 26.24 -32.13
C ARG A 203 37.32 26.29 -33.55
N VAL A 204 36.51 26.46 -34.60
CA VAL A 204 36.95 26.31 -36.00
C VAL A 204 37.11 27.66 -36.74
N GLN A 205 37.28 28.78 -36.04
CA GLN A 205 37.70 30.01 -36.72
C GLN A 205 39.19 29.92 -37.14
N ALA A 206 39.44 29.38 -38.32
CA ALA A 206 40.75 29.44 -38.97
C ALA A 206 41.10 30.91 -39.26
N LYS A 207 41.89 31.52 -38.37
CA LYS A 207 42.25 32.94 -38.42
C LYS A 207 43.25 33.29 -39.55
N VAL A 208 43.84 32.29 -40.21
CA VAL A 208 44.70 32.46 -41.36
C VAL A 208 44.30 31.46 -42.44
N VAL A 209 43.66 31.97 -43.50
CA VAL A 209 43.42 31.21 -44.73
C VAL A 209 44.48 31.67 -45.73
N SER A 210 45.48 30.83 -45.99
CA SER A 210 46.39 31.05 -47.12
C SER A 210 45.69 30.60 -48.41
N PRO A 211 45.50 31.47 -49.41
CA PRO A 211 44.96 31.02 -50.69
C PRO A 211 46.00 30.15 -51.40
N VAL A 212 45.63 28.91 -51.68
CA VAL A 212 46.39 28.03 -52.58
C VAL A 212 45.91 28.33 -54.01
N PHE A 213 46.68 29.12 -54.75
CA PHE A 213 46.44 29.34 -56.17
C PHE A 213 47.12 28.23 -56.98
N SER A 214 46.50 27.05 -57.04
CA SER A 214 46.87 26.04 -58.02
C SER A 214 46.35 26.47 -59.40
N LYS A 215 47.23 26.55 -60.41
CA LYS A 215 46.85 26.82 -61.81
C LYS A 215 46.16 25.64 -62.51
N ASP A 216 46.16 24.47 -61.87
CA ASP A 216 45.46 23.30 -62.37
C ASP A 216 44.10 23.15 -61.68
N PRO A 217 43.02 22.87 -62.42
CA PRO A 217 41.71 22.64 -61.82
C PRO A 217 41.80 21.41 -60.91
N VAL A 218 41.62 21.62 -59.61
CA VAL A 218 41.46 20.53 -58.65
C VAL A 218 40.17 19.80 -58.99
N SER A 219 40.29 18.57 -59.51
CA SER A 219 39.17 17.66 -59.70
C SER A 219 38.63 17.25 -58.33
N VAL A 220 37.60 17.93 -57.86
CA VAL A 220 36.75 17.41 -56.79
C VAL A 220 36.09 16.14 -57.34
N PRO A 221 36.20 14.97 -56.66
CA PRO A 221 35.53 13.77 -57.12
C PRO A 221 34.03 14.06 -57.11
N ARG A 222 33.46 14.28 -58.29
CA ARG A 222 32.02 14.27 -58.49
C ARG A 222 31.56 12.93 -57.95
N HIS A 223 30.61 12.90 -57.02
CA HIS A 223 30.04 11.65 -56.52
C HIS A 223 29.62 10.82 -57.73
N GLN A 224 30.45 9.84 -58.11
CA GLN A 224 30.21 9.07 -59.30
C GLN A 224 29.05 8.16 -58.93
N VAL A 225 27.86 8.51 -59.41
CA VAL A 225 26.79 7.54 -59.57
C VAL A 225 27.38 6.49 -60.50
N THR A 226 27.88 5.41 -59.90
CA THR A 226 28.44 4.31 -60.65
C THR A 226 27.36 3.77 -61.57
N SER A 227 27.64 3.78 -62.87
CA SER A 227 26.82 3.18 -63.92
C SER A 227 27.20 1.71 -64.14
N ASP A 228 28.03 1.13 -63.26
CA ASP A 228 28.34 -0.29 -63.29
C ASP A 228 27.05 -1.10 -63.05
N PRO A 229 26.60 -1.90 -64.03
CA PRO A 229 25.37 -2.65 -63.93
C PRO A 229 25.37 -3.58 -62.71
N ALA A 230 26.52 -4.13 -62.31
CA ALA A 230 26.60 -5.02 -61.14
C ALA A 230 26.32 -4.28 -59.82
N VAL A 231 26.77 -3.03 -59.70
CA VAL A 231 26.56 -2.22 -58.48
C VAL A 231 25.12 -1.69 -58.43
N VAL A 232 24.55 -1.32 -59.58
CA VAL A 232 23.15 -0.90 -59.69
C VAL A 232 22.20 -2.06 -59.36
N GLU A 233 22.53 -3.27 -59.83
CA GLU A 233 21.75 -4.48 -59.55
C GLU A 233 21.87 -4.90 -58.08
N ALA A 234 23.06 -4.85 -57.49
CA ALA A 234 23.25 -5.09 -56.06
C ALA A 234 22.45 -4.10 -55.19
N ARG A 235 22.40 -2.82 -55.60
CA ARG A 235 21.63 -1.79 -54.90
C ARG A 235 20.13 -2.01 -55.04
N LYS A 236 19.63 -2.32 -56.23
CA LYS A 236 18.21 -2.69 -56.44
C LYS A 236 17.83 -3.95 -55.67
N ALA A 237 18.70 -4.95 -55.63
CA ALA A 237 18.49 -6.17 -54.86
C ALA A 237 18.43 -5.88 -53.36
N PHE A 238 19.27 -4.97 -52.86
CA PHE A 238 19.22 -4.53 -51.47
C PHE A 238 17.93 -3.75 -51.15
N GLU A 239 17.54 -2.80 -52.00
CA GLU A 239 16.30 -2.03 -51.86
C GLU A 239 15.07 -2.94 -51.89
N ALA A 240 15.01 -3.90 -52.81
CA ALA A 240 13.95 -4.90 -52.88
C ALA A 240 13.91 -5.81 -51.63
N ARG A 241 15.08 -6.16 -51.08
CA ARG A 241 15.18 -6.97 -49.85
C ARG A 241 14.70 -6.20 -48.62
N VAL A 242 14.92 -4.89 -48.57
CA VAL A 242 14.42 -4.00 -47.51
C VAL A 242 12.92 -3.79 -47.63
N GLU A 243 12.39 -3.57 -48.85
CA GLU A 243 10.95 -3.47 -49.08
C GLU A 243 10.21 -4.77 -48.77
N GLN A 244 10.77 -5.92 -49.15
CA GLN A 244 10.21 -7.23 -48.81
C GLN A 244 10.18 -7.43 -47.29
N ARG A 245 11.25 -7.04 -46.56
CA ARG A 245 11.26 -7.08 -45.09
C ARG A 245 10.20 -6.20 -44.43
N GLN A 246 9.87 -5.06 -45.04
CA GLN A 246 8.77 -4.20 -44.56
C GLN A 246 7.38 -4.78 -44.86
N LYS A 247 7.24 -5.57 -45.94
CA LYS A 247 5.96 -6.16 -46.36
C LYS A 247 5.70 -7.57 -45.79
N SER A 248 6.75 -8.32 -45.41
CA SER A 248 6.64 -9.74 -45.02
C SER A 248 6.66 -10.02 -43.53
N ASP A 249 7.06 -9.08 -42.68
CA ASP A 249 7.02 -9.25 -41.23
C ASP A 249 5.85 -8.45 -40.64
N PRO A 250 4.68 -9.06 -40.37
CA PRO A 250 3.85 -8.53 -39.31
C PRO A 250 4.74 -8.53 -38.05
N LYS A 251 4.90 -7.37 -37.41
CA LYS A 251 5.51 -7.28 -36.06
C LYS A 251 5.04 -8.52 -35.28
N PRO A 252 5.93 -9.35 -34.72
CA PRO A 252 5.49 -10.47 -33.91
C PRO A 252 4.54 -9.87 -32.89
N LYS A 253 3.25 -10.23 -32.97
CA LYS A 253 2.31 -9.93 -31.90
C LYS A 253 3.02 -10.46 -30.66
N ALA A 254 3.34 -9.59 -29.72
CA ALA A 254 3.80 -10.02 -28.41
C ALA A 254 2.86 -11.15 -28.02
N VAL A 255 3.38 -12.39 -27.95
CA VAL A 255 2.59 -13.52 -27.49
C VAL A 255 2.10 -13.06 -26.14
N GLY A 256 0.78 -12.79 -26.06
CA GLY A 256 0.19 -12.22 -24.87
C GLY A 256 0.63 -13.06 -23.68
N ARG A 257 1.04 -12.39 -22.60
CA ARG A 257 1.31 -13.07 -21.33
C ARG A 257 0.15 -14.04 -21.09
N PHE A 258 0.45 -15.32 -20.90
CA PHE A 258 -0.57 -16.34 -20.62
C PHE A 258 -1.50 -15.83 -19.51
N GLN A 259 -2.79 -15.73 -19.82
CA GLN A 259 -3.82 -15.33 -18.86
C GLN A 259 -4.65 -16.57 -18.55
N PRO A 260 -4.59 -17.09 -17.32
CA PRO A 260 -5.42 -18.22 -16.92
C PRO A 260 -6.90 -17.82 -16.88
N ALA A 261 -7.79 -18.79 -17.00
CA ALA A 261 -9.23 -18.54 -16.94
C ALA A 261 -9.68 -17.90 -15.61
N SER A 262 -10.83 -17.21 -15.67
CA SER A 262 -11.35 -16.43 -14.54
C SER A 262 -11.96 -17.29 -13.44
N THR A 263 -12.55 -18.45 -13.78
CA THR A 263 -13.24 -19.30 -12.80
C THR A 263 -12.32 -20.40 -12.25
N PRO A 264 -12.50 -20.82 -10.98
CA PRO A 264 -11.67 -21.89 -10.38
C PRO A 264 -11.68 -23.20 -11.16
N ARG A 265 -12.85 -23.58 -11.70
CA ARG A 265 -13.01 -24.84 -12.45
C ARG A 265 -12.31 -24.80 -13.80
N GLU A 266 -12.37 -23.67 -14.50
CA GLU A 266 -11.67 -23.49 -15.78
C GLU A 266 -10.15 -23.41 -15.57
N ARG A 267 -9.67 -22.78 -14.49
CA ARG A 267 -8.24 -22.82 -14.14
C ARG A 267 -7.74 -24.25 -13.89
N PHE A 268 -8.53 -25.07 -13.22
CA PHE A 268 -8.18 -26.48 -13.05
C PHE A 268 -8.08 -27.22 -14.39
N GLN A 269 -8.97 -26.91 -15.34
CA GLN A 269 -8.91 -27.46 -16.69
C GLN A 269 -7.69 -26.97 -17.48
N ASP A 270 -7.38 -25.66 -17.42
CA ASP A 270 -6.16 -25.08 -18.03
C ASP A 270 -4.90 -25.80 -17.53
N ALA A 271 -4.83 -26.09 -16.23
CA ALA A 271 -3.71 -26.82 -15.65
C ALA A 271 -3.60 -28.25 -16.20
N LYS A 272 -4.72 -28.97 -16.34
CA LYS A 272 -4.75 -30.31 -16.95
C LYS A 272 -4.30 -30.29 -18.40
N ASP A 273 -4.73 -29.29 -19.16
CA ASP A 273 -4.37 -29.15 -20.58
C ASP A 273 -2.88 -28.85 -20.75
N ILE A 274 -2.28 -28.02 -19.87
CA ILE A 274 -0.84 -27.76 -19.88
C ILE A 274 -0.05 -29.01 -19.49
N ILE A 275 -0.48 -29.76 -18.47
CA ILE A 275 0.16 -31.02 -18.06
C ILE A 275 0.09 -32.04 -19.21
N ALA A 276 -1.08 -32.23 -19.82
CA ALA A 276 -1.26 -33.15 -20.95
C ALA A 276 -0.44 -32.73 -22.18
N LYS A 277 -0.30 -31.42 -22.46
CA LYS A 277 0.62 -30.91 -23.48
C LYS A 277 2.07 -31.27 -23.16
N SER A 278 2.48 -31.17 -21.89
CA SER A 278 3.83 -31.52 -21.43
C SER A 278 4.11 -33.00 -21.62
N GLU A 279 3.18 -33.86 -21.20
CA GLU A 279 3.28 -35.32 -21.29
C GLU A 279 3.30 -35.78 -22.75
N ALA A 280 2.55 -35.10 -23.62
CA ALA A 280 2.57 -35.35 -25.07
C ALA A 280 3.82 -34.80 -25.79
N GLY A 281 4.79 -34.23 -25.06
CA GLY A 281 6.03 -33.69 -25.62
C GLY A 281 5.85 -32.41 -26.45
N LYS A 282 4.70 -31.73 -26.35
CA LYS A 282 4.45 -30.47 -27.05
C LYS A 282 5.14 -29.33 -26.29
N ARG A 283 5.66 -28.34 -27.02
CA ARG A 283 6.27 -27.14 -26.40
C ARG A 283 5.23 -26.35 -25.61
N ILE A 284 5.56 -26.02 -24.37
CA ILE A 284 4.78 -25.17 -23.47
C ILE A 284 5.44 -23.79 -23.40
N GLY A 285 4.65 -22.72 -23.40
CA GLY A 285 5.16 -21.36 -23.26
C GLY A 285 5.73 -21.10 -21.86
N SER A 286 6.71 -20.18 -21.72
CA SER A 286 7.28 -19.86 -20.41
C SER A 286 6.23 -19.37 -19.40
N GLY A 287 5.27 -18.56 -19.84
CA GLY A 287 4.17 -18.08 -18.98
C GLY A 287 3.20 -19.18 -18.54
N GLU A 288 2.94 -20.19 -19.38
CA GLU A 288 2.14 -21.36 -19.02
C GLU A 288 2.86 -22.20 -17.95
N ALA A 289 4.17 -22.42 -18.12
CA ALA A 289 4.98 -23.18 -17.17
C ALA A 289 5.12 -22.49 -15.81
N ASP A 290 5.37 -21.18 -15.79
CA ASP A 290 5.50 -20.40 -14.56
C ASP A 290 4.16 -20.31 -13.80
N TRP A 291 3.05 -20.15 -14.53
CA TRP A 291 1.73 -20.18 -13.93
C TRP A 291 1.40 -21.56 -13.36
N LEU A 292 1.63 -22.64 -14.10
CA LEU A 292 1.35 -24.01 -13.65
C LEU A 292 2.11 -24.35 -12.36
N ARG A 293 3.40 -24.00 -12.30
CA ARG A 293 4.24 -24.19 -11.09
C ARG A 293 3.63 -23.53 -9.86
N SER A 294 3.10 -22.32 -10.03
CA SER A 294 2.48 -21.57 -8.94
C SER A 294 1.08 -22.11 -8.59
N TYR A 295 0.32 -22.53 -9.59
CA TYR A 295 -1.08 -22.98 -9.42
C TYR A 295 -1.19 -24.33 -8.72
N ILE A 296 -0.29 -25.28 -9.00
CA ILE A 296 -0.29 -26.62 -8.36
C ILE A 296 -0.10 -26.54 -6.84
N GLU A 297 0.60 -25.51 -6.34
CA GLU A 297 0.81 -25.31 -4.90
C GLU A 297 -0.40 -24.73 -4.17
N LEU A 298 -1.38 -24.17 -4.90
CA LEU A 298 -2.54 -23.54 -4.29
C LEU A 298 -3.52 -24.58 -3.71
N PRO A 299 -4.21 -24.26 -2.60
CA PRO A 299 -5.27 -25.11 -2.05
C PRO A 299 -6.39 -25.41 -3.05
N GLU A 300 -6.65 -24.50 -4.00
CA GLU A 300 -7.63 -24.68 -5.08
C GLU A 300 -7.33 -25.92 -5.92
N TYR A 301 -6.12 -26.04 -6.46
CA TYR A 301 -5.70 -27.20 -7.26
C TYR A 301 -5.71 -28.48 -6.44
N ARG A 302 -5.17 -28.44 -5.21
CA ARG A 302 -5.14 -29.61 -4.32
C ARG A 302 -6.54 -30.11 -3.96
N GLY A 303 -7.51 -29.21 -3.80
CA GLY A 303 -8.91 -29.54 -3.56
C GLY A 303 -9.54 -30.27 -4.74
N PHE A 304 -9.47 -29.69 -5.94
CA PHE A 304 -10.03 -30.32 -7.15
C PHE A 304 -9.34 -31.64 -7.49
N HIS A 305 -8.02 -31.72 -7.34
CA HIS A 305 -7.26 -32.94 -7.57
C HIS A 305 -7.66 -34.07 -6.62
N LYS A 306 -7.88 -33.77 -5.33
CA LYS A 306 -8.39 -34.77 -4.37
C LYS A 306 -9.77 -35.27 -4.76
N VAL A 307 -10.69 -34.39 -5.14
CA VAL A 307 -12.05 -34.78 -5.57
C VAL A 307 -12.00 -35.71 -6.79
N GLU A 308 -11.16 -35.44 -7.79
CA GLU A 308 -10.99 -36.35 -8.93
C GLU A 308 -10.36 -37.69 -8.51
N GLN A 309 -9.41 -37.70 -7.57
CA GLN A 309 -8.82 -38.94 -7.06
C GLN A 309 -9.84 -39.81 -6.31
N PHE A 310 -10.75 -39.18 -5.56
CA PHE A 310 -11.85 -39.91 -4.92
C PHE A 310 -12.84 -40.46 -5.94
N ALA A 311 -13.28 -39.66 -6.92
CA ALA A 311 -14.20 -40.11 -7.96
C ALA A 311 -13.64 -41.30 -8.76
N LYS A 312 -12.35 -41.28 -9.13
CA LYS A 312 -11.69 -42.40 -9.82
C LYS A 312 -11.56 -43.67 -8.98
N ARG A 313 -11.60 -43.56 -7.65
CA ARG A 313 -11.49 -44.68 -6.73
C ARG A 313 -12.84 -45.37 -6.52
N ASP A 314 -13.94 -44.60 -6.55
CA ASP A 314 -15.30 -45.11 -6.42
C ASP A 314 -15.78 -45.80 -7.71
N ASP A 315 -15.30 -45.37 -8.89
CA ASP A 315 -15.61 -46.03 -10.18
C ASP A 315 -14.82 -47.35 -10.42
N ALA A 316 -13.85 -47.67 -9.55
CA ALA A 316 -12.97 -48.84 -9.68
C ALA A 316 -13.28 -49.96 -8.65
N GLY A 317 -14.37 -49.81 -7.87
CA GLY A 317 -14.90 -50.81 -6.93
C GLY A 317 -16.25 -51.33 -7.37
#